data_AF-A0A3D6ELL6-F1
#
_entry.id   AF-A0A3D6ELL6-F1
#
_cell.length_a   1.000
_cell.length_b   1.000
_cell.length_c   1.000
_cell.angle_alpha   90.00
_cell.angle_beta   90.00
_cell.angle_gamma   90.00
#
_symmetry.space_group_name_H-M   'P 1'
#
loop_
_entity.id
_entity.type
_entity.pdbx_description
1 polymer ?
#
loop_
_entity_poly.entity_id
_entity_poly.type
_entity_poly.pdbx_seq_one_letter_code
_entity_poly.pdbx_strand_id
1 'polypeptide(L)' 'FKAMRDIRPGLPGILCSGYALPASREQAVAQGFADFLKKPFTSAELAAILDRVLGIKHV' A
#
# COMPACT_ATOMS: atom_id res chain seq x y z
N PHE A 1 5.86 8.45 -5.28
CA PHE A 1 4.42 8.71 -5.03
C PHE A 1 4.03 10.18 -5.14
N LYS A 2 4.92 11.17 -4.91
CA LYS A 2 4.59 12.60 -5.00
C LYS A 2 3.87 13.02 -6.29
N ALA A 3 4.43 12.71 -7.47
CA ALA A 3 3.81 13.09 -8.75
C ALA A 3 2.38 12.53 -8.93
N MET A 4 2.11 11.31 -8.45
CA MET A 4 0.77 10.72 -8.48
C MET A 4 -0.21 11.50 -7.59
N ARG A 5 0.23 11.94 -6.40
CA ARG A 5 -0.59 12.75 -5.49
C ARG A 5 -0.86 14.15 -6.02
N ASP A 6 0.07 14.72 -6.77
CA ASP A 6 -0.11 16.03 -7.42
C ASP A 6 -1.20 15.94 -8.52
N ILE A 7 -1.37 14.78 -9.17
CA ILE A 7 -2.43 14.53 -10.17
C ILE A 7 -3.79 14.21 -9.51
N ARG A 8 -3.81 13.30 -8.53
CA ARG A 8 -5.04 12.92 -7.82
C ARG A 8 -4.81 12.92 -6.30
N PRO A 9 -5.03 14.08 -5.65
CA PRO A 9 -5.00 14.16 -4.20
C PRO A 9 -6.02 13.20 -3.57
N GLY A 10 -5.64 12.57 -2.46
CA GLY A 10 -6.53 11.69 -1.69
C GLY A 10 -6.70 10.26 -2.23
N LEU A 11 -6.13 9.91 -3.40
CA LEU A 11 -6.09 8.51 -3.82
C LEU A 11 -5.12 7.72 -2.91
N PRO A 12 -5.57 6.68 -2.19
CA PRO A 12 -4.69 5.89 -1.36
C PRO A 12 -3.74 5.06 -2.23
N GLY A 13 -2.46 5.04 -1.87
CA GLY A 13 -1.45 4.19 -2.51
C GLY A 13 -0.94 3.14 -1.53
N ILE A 14 -0.75 1.91 -2.01
CA ILE A 14 -0.11 0.83 -1.26
C ILE A 14 1.27 0.59 -1.89
N LEU A 15 2.34 0.61 -1.10
CA LEU A 15 3.68 0.33 -1.60
C LEU A 15 3.92 -1.18 -1.61
N CYS A 16 4.24 -1.75 -2.78
CA CYS A 16 4.57 -3.17 -2.90
C CYS A 16 6.08 -3.38 -3.21
N SER A 17 6.84 -3.92 -2.26
CA SER A 17 8.31 -4.12 -2.41
C SER A 17 8.74 -5.57 -2.27
N GLY A 18 9.77 -5.99 -3.02
CA GLY A 18 10.39 -7.32 -2.93
C GLY A 18 11.63 -7.34 -2.03
N TYR A 19 12.24 -8.52 -1.89
CA TYR A 19 13.37 -8.79 -0.97
C TYR A 19 14.62 -7.92 -1.17
N ALA A 20 14.83 -7.33 -2.35
CA ALA A 20 16.04 -6.56 -2.66
C ALA A 20 16.10 -5.18 -1.98
N LEU A 21 14.98 -4.68 -1.47
CA LEU A 21 14.91 -3.37 -0.81
C LEU A 21 14.42 -3.56 0.63
N PRO A 22 15.21 -3.17 1.65
CA PRO A 22 14.73 -3.10 3.02
C PRO A 22 13.76 -1.92 3.14
N ALA A 23 12.53 -2.12 2.66
CA ALA A 23 11.42 -1.20 2.85
C ALA A 23 10.54 -1.75 3.97
N SER A 24 10.35 -0.96 5.02
CA SER A 24 9.42 -1.27 6.10
C SER A 24 8.06 -0.61 5.87
N ARG A 25 7.05 -1.11 6.57
CA ARG A 25 5.70 -0.51 6.55
C ARG A 25 5.73 0.93 7.06
N GLU A 26 6.50 1.19 8.11
CA GLU A 26 6.64 2.50 8.74
C GLU A 26 7.25 3.51 7.77
N GLN A 27 8.28 3.10 7.01
CA GLN A 27 8.89 3.94 5.99
C GLN A 27 7.93 4.26 4.84
N ALA A 28 7.11 3.30 4.43
CA ALA A 28 6.10 3.52 3.40
C ALA A 28 5.05 4.55 3.87
N VAL A 29 4.54 4.37 5.09
CA VAL A 29 3.57 5.30 5.69
C VAL A 29 4.16 6.70 5.85
N ALA A 30 5.40 6.81 6.31
CA ALA A 30 6.11 8.09 6.41
C ALA A 30 6.27 8.81 5.05
N GLN A 31 6.30 8.07 3.95
CA GLN A 31 6.36 8.62 2.59
C GLN A 31 4.97 8.98 2.01
N GLY A 32 3.91 8.79 2.78
CA GLY A 32 2.53 9.13 2.41
C GLY A 32 1.79 8.03 1.67
N PHE A 33 2.24 6.78 1.75
CA PHE A 33 1.44 5.62 1.35
C PHE A 33 0.44 5.26 2.46
N ALA A 34 -0.71 4.69 2.09
CA ALA A 34 -1.73 4.23 3.02
C ALA A 34 -1.33 2.92 3.71
N ASP A 35 -0.64 2.01 3.00
CA ASP A 35 -0.09 0.79 3.58
C ASP A 35 1.07 0.24 2.74
N PHE A 36 1.62 -0.90 3.16
CA PHE A 36 2.71 -1.62 2.53
C PHE A 36 2.39 -3.11 2.39
N LEU A 37 2.76 -3.72 1.27
CA LEU A 37 2.63 -5.16 1.02
C LEU A 37 3.95 -5.75 0.50
N LYS A 38 4.52 -6.70 1.24
CA LYS A 38 5.76 -7.36 0.83
C LYS A 38 5.50 -8.38 -0.27
N LYS A 39 6.34 -8.41 -1.30
CA LYS A 39 6.32 -9.43 -2.36
C LYS A 39 7.22 -10.63 -1.98
N PRO A 40 6.84 -11.85 -2.37
CA PRO A 40 5.54 -12.21 -2.96
C PRO A 40 4.43 -12.13 -1.90
N PHE A 41 3.20 -11.92 -2.38
CA PHE A 41 2.01 -11.93 -1.55
C PHE A 41 0.92 -12.77 -2.23
N THR A 42 0.01 -13.29 -1.41
CA THR A 42 -1.18 -14.02 -1.83
C THR A 42 -2.33 -13.05 -2.13
N SER A 43 -3.34 -13.55 -2.84
CA SER A 43 -4.59 -12.80 -3.06
C SER A 43 -5.31 -12.46 -1.76
N ALA A 44 -5.23 -13.34 -0.75
CA ALA A 44 -5.83 -13.10 0.57
C ALA A 44 -5.15 -11.94 1.31
N GLU A 45 -3.81 -11.86 1.25
CA GLU A 45 -3.07 -10.73 1.82
C GLU A 45 -3.37 -9.41 1.12
N LEU A 46 -3.52 -9.45 -0.21
CA LEU A 46 -3.95 -8.27 -0.97
C LEU A 46 -5.36 -7.83 -0.57
N ALA A 47 -6.32 -8.76 -0.51
CA ALA A 47 -7.70 -8.47 -0.12
C ALA A 47 -7.77 -7.82 1.26
N ALA A 48 -7.08 -8.38 2.26
CA ALA A 48 -7.06 -7.84 3.62
C ALA A 48 -6.50 -6.40 3.69
N ILE A 49 -5.51 -6.07 2.86
CA ILE A 49 -5.00 -4.69 2.77
C ILE A 49 -5.99 -3.77 2.06
N LEU A 50 -6.61 -4.23 0.97
CA LEU A 50 -7.62 -3.43 0.26
C LEU A 50 -8.80 -3.11 1.18
N ASP A 51 -9.28 -4.07 1.97
CA ASP A 51 -10.34 -3.86 2.94
C ASP A 51 -9.97 -2.79 3.97
N ARG A 52 -8.73 -2.83 4.49
CA ARG A 52 -8.22 -1.84 5.43
C ARG A 52 -8.12 -0.44 4.81
N VAL A 53 -7.62 -0.35 3.57
CA VAL A 53 -7.30 0.93 2.92
C VAL A 53 -8.54 1.61 2.34
N LEU A 54 -9.46 0.83 1.78
CA LEU A 54 -10.67 1.34 1.14
C LEU A 54 -11.86 1.41 2.10
N GLY A 55 -11.79 0.74 3.25
CA GLY A 55 -12.91 0.64 4.19
C GLY A 55 -14.08 -0.17 3.64
N ILE A 56 -13.85 -0.96 2.59
CA ILE A 56 -14.84 -1.83 1.95
C ILE A 56 -14.69 -3.20 2.61
N LYS A 57 -15.78 -3.82 3.07
CA LYS A 57 -15.75 -5.23 3.49
C LYS A 57 -16.05 -6.10 2.27
N HIS A 58 -15.04 -6.76 1.71
CA HIS A 58 -15.27 -7.83 0.74
C HIS A 58 -15.67 -9.10 1.52
N VAL A 59 -16.98 -9.36 1.57
CA VAL A 59 -17.61 -10.55 2.20
C VAL A 59 -17.27 -11.81 1.42
#